data_AF-A0AAW3B8S0-F1
#
_entry.id   AF-A0AAW3B8S0-F1
#
_cell.length_a   1.000
_cell.length_b   1.000
_cell.length_c   1.000
_cell.angle_alpha   90.00
_cell.angle_beta   90.00
_cell.angle_gamma   90.00
#
_symmetry.space_group_name_H-M   'P 1'
#
loop_
_entity.id
_entity.type
_entity.pdbx_description
1 polymer ?
#
loop_
_entity_poly.entity_id
_entity_poly.type
_entity_poly.pdbx_seq_one_letter_code
_entity_poly.pdbx_strand_id
1 'polypeptide(L)'
;MDTSEEGHWRVVENFPVPITRAVLDAYAQYVIASSNASDAVRPDGAEAHSVPKSVEEALAPLEILYGKTALSAIGIALHGAESIVRYVESAEVSSSDDEEAGKTSDDEEDSTHYDTHRARRGGGGAMSSTVSVHGISQPNDHASAPGVSSPLAEQRGRCLYHVGEHTLFSPYYCPCSAYAYQSIQRQEVWCCKHMLALQLVLRIEATGVTQGNLLVRIVSSAEYEQLLLHSLGIT
;
A
#
# COMPACT_ATOMS: atom_id res chain seq x y z
N MET A 1 20.22 -55.96 -2.55
CA MET A 1 18.93 -55.50 -3.10
C MET A 1 18.48 -54.39 -2.19
N ASP A 2 18.96 -53.18 -2.45
CA ASP A 2 18.57 -51.97 -1.73
C ASP A 2 17.47 -51.29 -2.54
N THR A 3 16.26 -51.29 -2.01
CA THR A 3 15.15 -50.47 -2.52
C THR A 3 15.27 -49.11 -1.85
N SER A 4 15.93 -48.17 -2.52
CA SER A 4 15.89 -46.75 -2.17
C SER A 4 14.45 -46.26 -2.22
N GLU A 5 13.86 -46.08 -1.05
CA GLU A 5 12.61 -45.33 -0.87
C GLU A 5 12.91 -43.85 -1.13
N GLU A 6 12.76 -43.42 -2.37
CA GLU A 6 12.71 -42.00 -2.71
C GLU A 6 11.48 -41.38 -2.06
N GLY A 7 11.71 -40.71 -0.94
CA GLY A 7 10.72 -39.89 -0.24
C GLY A 7 10.18 -38.81 -1.18
N HIS A 8 9.04 -39.10 -1.80
CA HIS A 8 8.26 -38.16 -2.58
C HIS A 8 7.64 -37.13 -1.62
N TRP A 9 8.42 -36.13 -1.23
CA TRP A 9 7.92 -34.94 -0.56
C TRP A 9 6.85 -34.34 -1.46
N ARG A 10 5.57 -34.55 -1.12
CA ARG A 10 4.48 -33.82 -1.77
C ARG A 10 4.77 -32.35 -1.56
N VAL A 11 5.13 -31.68 -2.64
CA VAL A 11 5.11 -30.22 -2.71
C VAL A 11 3.67 -29.85 -2.40
N VAL A 12 3.42 -29.37 -1.19
CA VAL A 12 2.14 -28.77 -0.84
C VAL A 12 2.10 -27.49 -1.65
N GLU A 13 1.48 -27.56 -2.82
CA GLU A 13 1.26 -26.40 -3.67
C GLU A 13 0.41 -25.40 -2.87
N ASN A 14 0.99 -24.24 -2.58
CA ASN A 14 0.28 -23.13 -1.94
C ASN A 14 -0.69 -22.50 -2.95
N PHE A 15 -1.80 -23.18 -3.22
CA PHE A 15 -2.85 -22.76 -4.16
C PHE A 15 -3.51 -21.39 -3.87
N PRO A 16 -3.66 -20.92 -2.61
CA PRO A 16 -4.40 -19.68 -2.35
C PRO A 16 -3.80 -18.43 -2.99
N VAL A 17 -2.46 -18.32 -3.04
CA VAL A 17 -1.79 -17.10 -3.53
C VAL A 17 -1.93 -16.92 -5.05
N PRO A 18 -1.64 -17.92 -5.90
CA PRO A 18 -1.86 -17.82 -7.35
C PRO A 18 -3.32 -17.55 -7.71
N ILE A 19 -4.26 -18.24 -7.05
CA ILE A 19 -5.70 -18.06 -7.32
C ILE A 19 -6.11 -16.64 -6.94
N THR A 20 -5.71 -16.15 -5.77
CA THR A 20 -6.02 -14.78 -5.35
C THR A 20 -5.51 -13.77 -6.36
N ARG A 21 -4.26 -13.89 -6.80
CA ARG A 21 -3.70 -12.99 -7.83
C ARG A 21 -4.52 -13.02 -9.11
N ALA A 22 -4.83 -14.20 -9.64
CA ALA A 22 -5.61 -14.35 -10.87
C ALA A 22 -7.00 -13.71 -10.75
N VAL A 23 -7.64 -13.85 -9.58
CA VAL A 23 -8.96 -13.28 -9.30
C VAL A 23 -8.90 -11.75 -9.22
N LEU A 24 -7.88 -11.19 -8.55
CA LEU A 24 -7.68 -9.75 -8.49
C LEU A 24 -7.40 -9.16 -9.88
N ASP A 25 -6.61 -9.86 -10.71
CA ASP A 25 -6.32 -9.46 -12.08
C ASP A 25 -7.58 -9.53 -12.97
N ALA A 26 -8.42 -10.56 -12.81
CA ALA A 26 -9.71 -10.67 -13.51
C ALA A 26 -10.68 -9.55 -13.10
N TYR A 27 -10.74 -9.21 -11.81
CA TYR A 27 -11.55 -8.08 -11.33
C TYR A 27 -11.03 -6.74 -11.86
N ALA A 28 -9.71 -6.53 -11.86
CA ALA A 28 -9.09 -5.35 -12.44
C ALA A 28 -9.48 -5.18 -13.93
N GLN A 29 -9.46 -6.26 -14.71
CA GLN A 29 -9.94 -6.25 -16.10
C GLN A 29 -11.43 -5.93 -16.23
N TYR A 30 -12.27 -6.48 -15.34
CA TYR A 30 -13.68 -6.12 -15.27
C TYR A 30 -13.89 -4.61 -15.03
N VAL A 31 -13.14 -4.02 -14.11
CA VAL A 31 -13.22 -2.58 -13.80
C VAL A 31 -12.84 -1.73 -15.02
N ILE A 32 -11.77 -2.08 -15.74
CA ILE A 32 -11.40 -1.41 -17.00
C ILE A 32 -12.54 -1.52 -18.03
N ALA A 33 -13.06 -2.73 -18.24
CA ALA A 33 -14.12 -2.97 -19.22
C ALA A 33 -15.41 -2.20 -18.89
N SER A 34 -15.79 -2.15 -17.61
CA SER A 34 -16.97 -1.42 -17.14
C SER A 34 -16.83 0.10 -17.28
N SER A 35 -15.61 0.63 -17.10
CA SER A 35 -15.32 2.06 -17.26
C SER A 35 -15.47 2.48 -18.74
N ASN A 36 -14.94 1.67 -19.66
CA ASN A 36 -14.96 1.95 -21.10
C ASN A 36 -16.33 1.66 -21.76
N ALA A 37 -17.15 0.78 -21.16
CA ALA A 37 -18.49 0.45 -21.68
C ALA A 37 -19.46 1.64 -21.67
N SER A 38 -19.16 2.69 -20.89
CA SER A 38 -19.93 3.94 -20.91
C SER A 38 -19.77 4.74 -22.21
N ASP A 39 -18.75 4.46 -23.02
CA ASP A 39 -18.36 5.30 -24.17
C ASP A 39 -18.28 4.55 -25.52
N ALA A 40 -18.33 3.20 -25.52
CA ALA A 40 -18.13 2.42 -26.74
C ALA A 40 -19.21 1.37 -27.02
N VAL A 41 -19.79 1.44 -28.22
CA VAL A 41 -20.58 0.37 -28.86
C VAL A 41 -19.68 -0.85 -29.04
N ARG A 42 -19.99 -1.97 -28.37
CA ARG A 42 -19.16 -3.18 -28.40
C ARG A 42 -19.09 -3.76 -29.82
N PRO A 43 -17.90 -3.90 -30.43
CA PRO A 43 -17.73 -4.75 -31.60
C PRO A 43 -17.84 -6.21 -31.17
N ASP A 44 -18.81 -6.89 -31.76
CA ASP A 44 -19.13 -8.30 -31.53
C ASP A 44 -18.12 -9.17 -32.29
N GLY A 45 -17.29 -9.93 -31.59
CA GLY A 45 -16.45 -10.97 -32.19
C GLY A 45 -14.97 -10.97 -31.79
N ALA A 46 -14.67 -11.55 -30.64
CA ALA A 46 -13.44 -12.33 -30.42
C ALA A 46 -13.61 -13.14 -29.11
N GLU A 47 -13.39 -14.45 -29.19
CA GLU A 47 -13.38 -15.40 -28.06
C GLU A 47 -12.18 -15.16 -27.13
N ALA A 48 -12.11 -13.97 -26.52
CA ALA A 48 -11.19 -13.67 -25.43
C ALA A 48 -11.79 -14.21 -24.13
N HIS A 49 -10.95 -14.80 -23.27
CA HIS A 49 -11.28 -15.22 -21.90
C HIS A 49 -12.36 -14.32 -21.30
N SER A 50 -13.54 -14.90 -21.03
CA SER A 50 -14.75 -14.13 -20.77
C SER A 50 -14.52 -13.21 -19.59
N VAL A 51 -14.36 -11.91 -19.87
CA VAL A 51 -14.36 -10.86 -18.85
C VAL A 51 -15.61 -11.10 -17.98
N PRO A 52 -15.48 -11.12 -16.65
CA PRO A 52 -16.62 -11.33 -15.77
C PRO A 52 -17.79 -10.40 -16.14
N LYS A 53 -19.02 -10.88 -16.04
CA LYS A 53 -20.21 -10.07 -16.38
C LYS A 53 -20.65 -9.19 -15.22
N SER A 54 -20.19 -9.49 -14.01
CA SER A 54 -20.57 -8.82 -12.78
C SER A 54 -19.42 -8.81 -11.76
N VAL A 55 -19.52 -7.92 -10.77
CA VAL A 55 -18.57 -7.85 -9.65
C VAL A 55 -18.62 -9.14 -8.84
N GLU A 56 -19.82 -9.66 -8.63
CA GLU A 56 -20.07 -10.89 -7.87
C GLU A 56 -19.39 -12.09 -8.54
N GLU A 57 -19.49 -12.21 -9.87
CA GLU A 57 -18.81 -13.27 -10.64
C GLU A 57 -17.28 -13.12 -10.55
N ALA A 58 -16.77 -11.89 -10.66
CA ALA A 58 -15.34 -11.63 -10.58
C ALA A 58 -14.75 -11.97 -9.21
N LEU A 59 -15.48 -11.71 -8.12
CA LEU A 59 -14.97 -11.81 -6.74
C LEU A 59 -15.44 -13.07 -5.99
N ALA A 60 -16.40 -13.85 -6.52
CA ALA A 60 -16.89 -15.09 -5.92
C ALA A 60 -15.76 -16.08 -5.52
N PRO A 61 -14.69 -16.26 -6.30
CA PRO A 61 -13.59 -17.12 -5.87
C PRO A 61 -12.90 -16.67 -4.58
N LEU A 62 -12.84 -15.35 -4.30
CA LEU A 62 -12.30 -14.86 -3.02
C LEU A 62 -13.23 -15.21 -1.87
N GLU A 63 -14.55 -15.14 -2.05
CA GLU A 63 -15.51 -15.55 -1.02
C GLU A 63 -15.38 -17.05 -0.72
N ILE A 64 -15.16 -17.89 -1.73
CA ILE A 64 -14.92 -19.33 -1.53
C ILE A 64 -13.62 -19.58 -0.74
N LEU A 65 -12.53 -18.86 -1.06
CA LEU A 65 -11.23 -19.05 -0.43
C LEU A 65 -11.14 -18.48 0.99
N TYR A 66 -11.74 -17.31 1.22
CA TYR A 66 -11.54 -16.52 2.44
C TYR A 66 -12.83 -16.29 3.25
N GLY A 67 -14.00 -16.69 2.73
CA GLY A 67 -15.29 -16.54 3.38
C GLY A 67 -15.59 -15.09 3.77
N LYS A 68 -15.99 -14.90 5.03
CA LYS A 68 -16.31 -13.58 5.60
C LYS A 68 -15.14 -12.59 5.56
N THR A 69 -13.91 -13.08 5.52
CA THR A 69 -12.71 -12.23 5.41
C THR A 69 -12.68 -11.53 4.06
N ALA A 70 -13.03 -12.22 2.96
CA ALA A 70 -13.16 -11.60 1.65
C ALA A 70 -14.26 -10.56 1.61
N LEU A 71 -15.45 -10.87 2.13
CA LEU A 71 -16.57 -9.91 2.17
C LEU A 71 -16.20 -8.64 2.95
N SER A 72 -15.47 -8.78 4.06
CA SER A 72 -14.98 -7.64 4.84
C SER A 72 -13.95 -6.82 4.04
N ALA A 73 -13.02 -7.49 3.36
CA ALA A 73 -12.02 -6.84 2.53
C ALA A 73 -12.64 -6.07 1.35
N ILE A 74 -13.68 -6.64 0.71
CA ILE A 74 -14.47 -6.00 -0.35
C ILE A 74 -15.18 -4.75 0.20
N GLY A 75 -15.77 -4.85 1.40
CA GLY A 75 -16.36 -3.71 2.13
C GLY A 75 -15.37 -2.56 2.30
N ILE A 76 -14.14 -2.85 2.71
CA ILE A 76 -13.08 -1.85 2.88
C ILE A 76 -12.68 -1.26 1.53
N ALA A 77 -12.29 -2.11 0.58
CA ALA A 77 -11.70 -1.68 -0.69
C ALA A 77 -12.69 -0.94 -1.61
N LEU A 78 -13.92 -1.45 -1.74
CA LEU A 78 -14.88 -0.97 -2.73
C LEU A 78 -15.94 -0.04 -2.14
N HIS A 79 -16.27 -0.21 -0.86
CA HIS A 79 -17.33 0.55 -0.21
C HIS A 79 -16.84 1.55 0.85
N GLY A 80 -15.52 1.66 1.04
CA GLY A 80 -14.93 2.62 1.97
C GLY A 80 -15.30 2.36 3.44
N ALA A 81 -15.56 1.10 3.81
CA ALA A 81 -15.89 0.75 5.19
C ALA A 81 -14.76 1.12 6.17
N GLU A 82 -13.52 1.14 5.70
CA GLU A 82 -12.35 1.67 6.41
C GLU A 82 -11.53 2.49 5.41
N SER A 83 -10.82 3.52 5.88
CA SER A 83 -9.97 4.36 5.02
C SER A 83 -8.71 3.62 4.58
N ILE A 84 -8.32 3.76 3.32
CA ILE A 84 -7.02 3.31 2.82
C ILE A 84 -6.19 4.54 2.41
N VAL A 85 -5.07 4.76 3.08
CA VAL A 85 -4.13 5.85 2.78
C VAL A 85 -2.77 5.27 2.43
N ARG A 86 -2.24 5.62 1.25
CA ARG A 86 -0.85 5.34 0.86
C ARG A 86 -0.01 6.59 1.04
N TYR A 87 0.95 6.54 1.94
CA TYR A 87 2.00 7.54 2.06
C TYR A 87 3.17 7.15 1.18
N VAL A 88 3.57 8.05 0.28
CA VAL A 88 4.71 7.88 -0.62
C VAL A 88 5.76 8.90 -0.21
N GLU A 89 6.94 8.44 0.17
CA GLU A 89 8.06 9.33 0.43
C GLU A 89 8.43 10.09 -0.84
N SER A 90 8.50 11.41 -0.74
CA SER A 90 9.01 12.27 -1.80
C SER A 90 10.48 11.96 -2.02
N ALA A 91 10.85 11.58 -3.24
CA ALA A 91 12.23 11.61 -3.67
C ALA A 91 12.62 13.08 -3.79
N GLU A 92 13.15 13.66 -2.71
CA GLU A 92 13.83 14.94 -2.79
C GLU A 92 14.99 14.74 -3.76
N VAL A 93 14.84 15.26 -4.98
CA VAL A 93 15.97 15.36 -5.89
C VAL A 93 16.88 16.37 -5.23
N SER A 94 17.88 15.87 -4.51
CA SER A 94 19.00 16.67 -4.04
C SER A 94 19.67 17.24 -5.28
N SER A 95 19.15 18.35 -5.80
CA SER A 95 19.82 19.19 -6.78
C SER A 95 20.92 19.90 -6.03
N SER A 96 21.93 19.14 -5.58
CA SER A 96 23.25 19.68 -5.33
C SER A 96 23.86 19.95 -6.70
N ASP A 97 23.39 21.04 -7.33
CA ASP A 97 24.21 21.75 -8.29
C ASP A 97 25.36 22.35 -7.46
N ASP A 98 26.35 21.50 -7.19
CA ASP A 98 27.68 21.89 -6.74
C ASP A 98 28.30 22.72 -7.87
N GLU A 99 27.93 23.99 -7.93
CA GLU A 99 28.79 25.03 -8.47
C GLU A 99 30.02 25.09 -7.56
N GLU A 100 30.99 24.24 -7.90
CA GLU A 100 32.35 24.18 -7.36
C GLU A 100 33.05 25.54 -7.61
N ALA A 101 32.77 26.52 -6.76
CA ALA A 101 33.56 27.75 -6.67
C ALA A 101 34.47 27.65 -5.45
N GLY A 102 35.66 27.09 -5.68
CA GLY A 102 36.62 26.68 -4.67
C GLY A 102 36.98 27.74 -3.63
N LYS A 103 37.30 27.24 -2.43
CA LYS A 103 38.23 27.95 -1.54
C LYS A 103 39.02 26.96 -0.69
N THR A 104 40.28 26.84 -1.08
CA THR A 104 41.38 26.27 -0.32
C THR A 104 41.57 27.06 0.98
N SER A 105 41.61 26.38 2.13
CA SER A 105 42.56 26.72 3.20
C SER A 105 42.73 25.51 4.12
N ASP A 106 43.93 24.93 4.05
CA ASP A 106 44.58 24.23 5.16
C ASP A 106 44.41 25.03 6.45
N ASP A 107 43.97 24.37 7.52
CA ASP A 107 44.52 24.64 8.85
C ASP A 107 44.35 23.42 9.75
N GLU A 108 45.48 23.06 10.36
CA GLU A 108 45.77 21.86 11.13
C GLU A 108 45.23 21.94 12.59
N GLU A 109 44.88 20.75 13.10
CA GLU A 109 44.95 20.25 14.49
C GLU A 109 44.34 21.06 15.66
N ASP A 110 43.42 20.45 16.43
CA ASP A 110 43.68 20.11 17.84
C ASP A 110 42.67 19.09 18.39
N SER A 111 43.20 18.17 19.19
CA SER A 111 42.50 17.14 19.96
C SER A 111 41.66 17.74 21.09
N THR A 112 40.55 17.08 21.47
CA THR A 112 40.43 16.54 22.84
C THR A 112 39.16 15.72 23.05
N HIS A 113 39.42 14.59 23.69
CA HIS A 113 38.54 13.59 24.25
C HIS A 113 37.87 14.09 25.54
N TYR A 114 36.55 13.92 25.68
CA TYR A 114 35.91 13.80 27.00
C TYR A 114 34.73 12.82 26.98
N ASP A 115 34.95 11.73 27.69
CA ASP A 115 33.95 10.94 28.41
C ASP A 115 33.06 11.84 29.29
N THR A 116 31.80 11.48 29.49
CA THR A 116 31.23 11.11 30.82
C THR A 116 29.71 10.94 30.75
N HIS A 117 29.27 9.77 31.23
CA HIS A 117 27.94 9.37 31.68
C HIS A 117 27.02 10.48 32.25
N ARG A 118 25.70 10.41 31.95
CA ARG A 118 24.67 10.51 33.01
C ARG A 118 23.31 9.90 32.64
N ALA A 119 22.68 9.36 33.68
CA ALA A 119 21.45 8.59 33.69
C ALA A 119 20.16 9.41 33.94
N ARG A 120 19.03 8.73 33.63
CA ARG A 120 17.80 8.58 34.46
C ARG A 120 16.67 9.64 34.41
N ARG A 121 15.44 9.06 34.41
CA ARG A 121 14.07 9.59 34.74
C ARG A 121 13.46 10.50 33.66
N GLY A 122 12.16 10.50 33.36
CA GLY A 122 10.97 9.87 33.94
C GLY A 122 9.76 10.81 33.73
N GLY A 123 8.53 10.28 33.67
CA GLY A 123 7.26 11.03 33.61
C GLY A 123 6.84 11.35 32.17
N GLY A 124 5.62 11.08 31.69
CA GLY A 124 4.32 11.13 32.37
C GLY A 124 3.61 12.41 31.93
N GLY A 125 2.62 12.31 31.03
CA GLY A 125 1.84 13.48 30.61
C GLY A 125 0.89 13.21 29.45
N ALA A 126 -0.31 12.72 29.76
CA ALA A 126 -1.46 12.77 28.88
C ALA A 126 -1.98 14.22 28.80
N MET A 127 -2.27 14.75 27.61
CA MET A 127 -3.20 15.88 27.46
C MET A 127 -3.91 15.80 26.11
N SER A 128 -5.24 15.72 26.19
CA SER A 128 -6.21 15.86 25.12
C SER A 128 -6.24 17.30 24.59
N SER A 129 -6.49 17.51 23.29
CA SER A 129 -7.04 18.78 22.80
C SER A 129 -7.90 18.57 21.56
N THR A 130 -9.15 18.94 21.77
CA THR A 130 -10.27 19.15 20.87
C THR A 130 -10.12 20.45 20.05
N VAL A 131 -11.01 20.63 19.05
CA VAL A 131 -11.41 21.90 18.39
C VAL A 131 -10.50 22.27 17.19
N SER A 132 -10.96 22.70 16.00
CA SER A 132 -12.22 23.33 15.58
C SER A 132 -12.51 23.10 14.09
N VAL A 133 -13.80 23.18 13.75
CA VAL A 133 -14.37 23.29 12.41
C VAL A 133 -14.44 24.77 12.01
N HIS A 134 -14.03 25.12 10.79
CA HIS A 134 -14.48 26.22 9.90
C HIS A 134 -13.66 26.04 8.60
N GLY A 135 -14.19 25.94 7.37
CA GLY A 135 -15.32 26.62 6.77
C GLY A 135 -14.81 27.68 5.78
N ILE A 136 -15.27 27.63 4.53
CA ILE A 136 -15.42 28.73 3.54
C ILE A 136 -14.43 28.78 2.34
N SER A 137 -15.01 28.41 1.18
CA SER A 137 -14.98 29.04 -0.16
C SER A 137 -13.78 29.00 -1.11
N GLN A 138 -14.01 28.30 -2.23
CA GLN A 138 -13.62 28.61 -3.62
C GLN A 138 -14.29 29.93 -4.09
N PRO A 139 -13.71 30.72 -5.04
CA PRO A 139 -13.75 30.35 -6.47
C PRO A 139 -12.60 30.87 -7.38
N ASN A 140 -12.60 30.34 -8.61
CA ASN A 140 -12.11 30.92 -9.88
C ASN A 140 -10.98 30.16 -10.62
N ASP A 141 -11.44 29.39 -11.60
CA ASP A 141 -11.04 29.35 -13.01
C ASP A 141 -9.84 30.20 -13.44
N HIS A 142 -8.76 29.52 -13.83
CA HIS A 142 -7.94 29.94 -14.97
C HIS A 142 -7.37 28.72 -15.70
N ALA A 143 -7.85 28.55 -16.93
CA ALA A 143 -7.35 27.60 -17.90
C ALA A 143 -5.88 27.90 -18.25
N SER A 144 -5.03 26.90 -18.06
CA SER A 144 -3.74 26.78 -18.73
C SER A 144 -3.47 25.29 -18.87
N ALA A 145 -3.52 24.78 -20.09
CA ALA A 145 -3.29 23.37 -20.39
C ALA A 145 -1.83 23.00 -20.11
N PRO A 146 -1.54 22.08 -19.18
CA PRO A 146 -0.22 21.48 -19.07
C PRO A 146 -0.14 20.29 -20.03
N GLY A 147 0.97 20.19 -20.75
CA GLY A 147 1.33 18.99 -21.48
C GLY A 147 1.19 17.77 -20.57
N VAL A 148 0.47 16.76 -21.05
CA VAL A 148 0.23 15.48 -20.36
C VAL A 148 1.53 14.69 -20.37
N SER A 149 2.47 15.10 -19.52
CA SER A 149 3.52 14.23 -19.02
C SER A 149 2.82 13.27 -18.07
N SER A 150 2.54 12.05 -18.56
CA SER A 150 2.00 10.97 -17.72
C SER A 150 2.90 10.84 -16.48
N PRO A 151 2.41 11.10 -15.24
CA PRO A 151 3.23 11.17 -14.03
C PRO A 151 3.58 9.77 -13.50
N LEU A 152 3.81 8.83 -14.41
CA LEU A 152 4.30 7.48 -14.16
C LEU A 152 5.83 7.41 -14.25
N ALA A 153 6.51 8.56 -14.17
CA ALA A 153 7.95 8.63 -13.93
C ALA A 153 8.22 8.14 -12.50
N GLU A 154 8.36 6.83 -12.37
CA GLU A 154 9.03 6.10 -11.29
C GLU A 154 9.02 6.80 -9.92
N GLN A 155 7.87 6.81 -9.25
CA GLN A 155 7.84 6.97 -7.80
C GLN A 155 8.48 5.73 -7.15
N ARG A 156 9.82 5.65 -7.18
CA ARG A 156 10.64 4.69 -6.42
C ARG A 156 10.78 5.11 -4.94
N GLY A 157 9.78 5.80 -4.40
CA GLY A 157 9.74 6.18 -3.00
C GLY A 157 9.37 5.01 -2.11
N ARG A 158 9.83 5.01 -0.85
CA ARG A 158 9.33 4.10 0.17
C ARG A 158 7.84 4.36 0.38
N CYS A 159 7.07 3.30 0.59
CA CYS A 159 5.63 3.38 0.75
C CYS A 159 5.20 2.84 2.12
N LEU A 160 4.28 3.55 2.76
CA LEU A 160 3.60 3.14 3.98
C LEU A 160 2.09 3.14 3.72
N TYR A 161 1.38 2.11 4.16
CA TYR A 161 -0.05 1.97 3.93
C TYR A 161 -0.79 1.99 5.27
N HIS A 162 -1.81 2.83 5.39
CA HIS A 162 -2.78 2.77 6.48
C HIS A 162 -4.07 2.16 5.94
N VAL A 163 -4.55 1.11 6.59
CA VAL A 163 -5.83 0.46 6.30
C VAL A 163 -6.61 0.38 7.61
N GLY A 164 -7.63 1.25 7.74
CA GLY A 164 -8.30 1.46 9.02
C GLY A 164 -7.32 1.93 10.09
N GLU A 165 -7.20 1.16 11.17
CA GLU A 165 -6.29 1.44 12.29
C GLU A 165 -4.91 0.76 12.14
N HIS A 166 -4.67 0.04 11.05
CA HIS A 166 -3.45 -0.73 10.87
C HIS A 166 -2.49 -0.08 9.89
N THR A 167 -1.22 -0.02 10.29
CA THR A 167 -0.12 0.38 9.43
C THR A 167 0.56 -0.85 8.84
N LEU A 168 0.69 -0.87 7.52
CA LEU A 168 1.30 -1.94 6.73
C LEU A 168 2.52 -1.36 5.99
N PHE A 169 3.68 -1.99 6.16
CA PHE A 169 4.92 -1.62 5.45
C PHE A 169 5.04 -2.29 4.08
N SER A 170 4.15 -3.24 3.80
CA SER A 170 4.14 -4.06 2.59
C SER A 170 2.74 -4.59 2.34
N PRO A 171 2.30 -4.77 1.08
CA PRO A 171 1.03 -5.41 0.77
C PRO A 171 0.98 -6.91 1.15
N TYR A 172 2.09 -7.45 1.66
CA TYR A 172 2.25 -8.86 2.01
C TYR A 172 2.36 -9.11 3.52
N TYR A 173 2.22 -8.09 4.37
CA TYR A 173 2.31 -8.24 5.81
C TYR A 173 1.40 -7.26 6.55
N CYS A 174 0.67 -7.75 7.57
CA CYS A 174 -0.15 -6.91 8.44
C CYS A 174 0.06 -7.28 9.92
N PRO A 175 0.31 -6.31 10.81
CA PRO A 175 0.57 -6.57 12.23
C PRO A 175 -0.69 -6.87 13.06
N CYS A 176 -1.84 -7.12 12.42
CA CYS A 176 -3.09 -7.33 13.15
C CYS A 176 -3.11 -8.72 13.83
N SER A 177 -3.86 -8.82 14.93
CA SER A 177 -3.98 -10.06 15.70
C SER A 177 -4.53 -11.22 14.87
N ALA A 178 -5.45 -10.95 13.94
CA ALA A 178 -5.99 -11.96 13.03
C ALA A 178 -4.90 -12.59 12.15
N TYR A 179 -3.97 -11.78 11.62
CA TYR A 179 -2.84 -12.27 10.84
C TYR A 179 -1.85 -13.06 11.72
N ALA A 180 -1.54 -12.54 12.91
CA ALA A 180 -0.66 -13.23 13.86
C ALA A 180 -1.24 -14.60 14.28
N TYR A 181 -2.53 -14.69 14.54
CA TYR A 181 -3.20 -15.94 14.91
C TYR A 181 -3.16 -16.98 13.78
N GLN A 182 -3.46 -16.56 12.54
CA GLN A 182 -3.39 -17.44 11.37
C GLN A 182 -1.97 -17.97 11.13
N SER A 183 -0.96 -17.13 11.33
CA SER A 183 0.45 -17.52 11.16
C SER A 183 0.89 -18.62 12.13
N ILE A 184 0.35 -18.63 13.35
CA ILE A 184 0.69 -19.61 14.39
C ILE A 184 -0.02 -20.94 14.14
N GLN A 185 -1.28 -20.90 13.68
CA GLN A 185 -2.08 -22.12 13.49
C GLN A 185 -1.78 -22.91 12.21
N ARG A 186 -0.82 -22.47 11.39
CA ARG A 186 -0.49 -23.10 10.09
C ARG A 186 -1.71 -23.32 9.20
N GLN A 187 -2.72 -22.45 9.29
CA GLN A 187 -3.80 -22.47 8.31
C GLN A 187 -3.21 -22.01 6.97
N GLU A 188 -3.52 -22.73 5.90
CA GLU A 188 -2.92 -22.57 4.57
C GLU A 188 -3.16 -21.18 3.94
N VAL A 189 -4.02 -20.36 4.56
CA VAL A 189 -4.50 -19.10 4.01
C VAL A 189 -4.01 -17.92 4.87
N TRP A 190 -2.92 -17.30 4.43
CA TRP A 190 -2.20 -16.23 5.13
C TRP A 190 -2.69 -14.85 4.69
N CYS A 191 -3.96 -14.52 4.92
CA CYS A 191 -4.46 -13.20 4.56
C CYS A 191 -5.54 -12.71 5.52
N CYS A 192 -5.29 -11.57 6.16
CA CYS A 192 -6.31 -10.83 6.89
C CYS A 192 -7.09 -9.90 5.94
N LYS A 193 -8.24 -9.39 6.41
CA LYS A 193 -9.08 -8.48 5.61
C LYS A 193 -8.32 -7.23 5.13
N HIS A 194 -7.40 -6.68 5.92
CA HIS A 194 -6.66 -5.46 5.56
C HIS A 194 -5.67 -5.71 4.42
N MET A 195 -4.95 -6.83 4.45
CA MET A 195 -4.05 -7.20 3.36
C MET A 195 -4.81 -7.45 2.06
N LEU A 196 -5.91 -8.20 2.14
CA LEU A 196 -6.72 -8.50 0.96
C LEU A 196 -7.34 -7.23 0.38
N ALA A 197 -7.83 -6.31 1.23
CA ALA A 197 -8.36 -5.02 0.80
C ALA A 197 -7.29 -4.17 0.13
N LEU A 198 -6.10 -4.06 0.74
CA LEU A 198 -4.97 -3.32 0.17
C LEU A 198 -4.54 -3.89 -1.18
N GLN A 199 -4.41 -5.21 -1.29
CA GLN A 199 -4.06 -5.87 -2.55
C GLN A 199 -5.10 -5.62 -3.64
N LEU A 200 -6.40 -5.67 -3.31
CA LEU A 200 -7.48 -5.39 -4.24
C LEU A 200 -7.39 -3.95 -4.78
N VAL A 201 -7.22 -2.97 -3.88
CA VAL A 201 -7.09 -1.56 -4.25
C VAL A 201 -5.86 -1.29 -5.11
N LEU A 202 -4.69 -1.81 -4.73
CA LEU A 202 -3.46 -1.63 -5.51
C LEU A 202 -3.53 -2.28 -6.90
N ARG A 203 -4.26 -3.39 -7.04
CA ARG A 203 -4.47 -4.05 -8.33
C ARG A 203 -5.35 -3.22 -9.25
N ILE A 204 -6.37 -2.58 -8.71
CA ILE A 204 -7.23 -1.68 -9.48
C ILE A 204 -6.45 -0.42 -9.87
N GLU A 205 -5.69 0.15 -8.94
CA GLU A 205 -4.83 1.31 -9.23
C GLU A 205 -3.82 1.01 -10.34
N ALA A 206 -3.23 -0.19 -10.36
CA ALA A 206 -2.29 -0.61 -11.41
C ALA A 206 -2.90 -0.63 -12.82
N THR A 207 -4.23 -0.60 -12.94
CA THR A 207 -4.92 -0.46 -14.23
C THR A 207 -5.03 0.99 -14.71
N GLY A 208 -4.67 1.96 -13.89
CA GLY A 208 -4.87 3.38 -14.13
C GLY A 208 -6.29 3.87 -13.80
N VAL A 209 -7.20 2.99 -13.37
CA VAL A 209 -8.54 3.39 -12.92
C VAL A 209 -8.45 3.97 -11.51
N THR A 210 -8.78 5.25 -11.39
CA THR A 210 -8.81 5.96 -10.10
C THR A 210 -9.94 5.44 -9.23
N GLN A 211 -9.64 5.05 -7.99
CA GLN A 211 -10.64 4.69 -6.99
C GLN A 211 -10.79 5.80 -5.95
N GLY A 212 -12.04 6.11 -5.57
CA GLY A 212 -12.30 7.10 -4.51
C GLY A 212 -11.84 6.69 -3.12
N ASN A 213 -11.58 5.39 -2.88
CA ASN A 213 -11.27 4.86 -1.55
C ASN A 213 -9.76 4.80 -1.24
N LEU A 214 -8.88 5.04 -2.23
CA LEU A 214 -7.43 5.12 -2.02
C LEU A 214 -6.99 6.57 -1.99
N LEU A 215 -6.60 7.06 -0.81
CA LEU A 215 -5.97 8.36 -0.68
C LEU A 215 -4.46 8.22 -0.82
N VAL A 216 -3.86 8.90 -1.80
CA VAL A 216 -2.40 8.94 -1.94
C VAL A 216 -1.88 10.26 -1.37
N ARG A 217 -0.95 10.20 -0.42
CA ARG A 217 -0.28 11.36 0.19
C ARG A 217 1.23 11.29 -0.09
N ILE A 218 1.76 12.32 -0.72
CA ILE A 218 3.21 12.49 -0.85
C ILE A 218 3.70 13.22 0.41
N VAL A 219 4.71 12.67 1.07
CA VAL A 219 5.25 13.18 2.34
C VAL A 219 6.75 13.41 2.25
N SER A 220 7.30 14.35 3.03
CA SER A 220 8.75 14.52 3.13
C SER A 220 9.42 13.33 3.81
N SER A 221 10.74 13.18 3.66
CA SER A 221 11.47 12.10 4.33
C SER A 221 11.33 12.16 5.85
N ALA A 222 11.38 13.37 6.44
CA ALA A 222 11.18 13.58 7.88
C ALA A 222 9.76 13.20 8.35
N GLU A 223 8.72 13.54 7.59
CA GLU A 223 7.34 13.14 7.92
C GLU A 223 7.18 11.62 7.78
N TYR A 224 7.78 11.00 6.76
CA TYR A 224 7.77 9.55 6.59
C TYR A 224 8.43 8.82 7.77
N GLU A 225 9.58 9.30 8.25
CA GLU A 225 10.25 8.75 9.43
C GLU A 225 9.41 8.88 10.70
N GLN A 226 8.74 10.02 10.89
CA GLN A 226 7.81 10.21 12.01
C GLN A 226 6.64 9.22 11.96
N LEU A 227 6.04 9.02 10.79
CA LEU A 227 4.98 8.02 10.59
C LEU A 227 5.47 6.60 10.89
N LEU A 228 6.70 6.28 10.46
CA LEU A 228 7.34 5.00 10.72
C LEU A 228 7.54 4.78 12.23
N LEU A 229 8.17 5.73 12.93
CA LEU A 229 8.43 5.64 14.36
C LEU A 229 7.14 5.50 15.17
N HIS A 230 6.13 6.29 14.83
CA HIS A 230 4.82 6.22 15.46
C HIS A 230 4.18 4.83 15.28
N SER A 231 4.27 4.24 14.07
CA SER A 231 3.72 2.91 13.79
C SER A 231 4.44 1.77 14.52
N LEU A 232 5.70 1.98 14.89
CA LEU A 232 6.50 1.03 15.68
C LEU A 232 6.32 1.22 17.20
N GLY A 233 5.55 2.22 17.62
CA GLY A 233 5.39 2.57 19.04
C GLY A 233 6.66 3.12 19.68
N ILE A 234 7.58 3.66 18.87
CA ILE A 234 8.82 4.29 19.34
C ILE A 234 8.55 5.79 19.41
N THR A 235 8.36 6.31 20.62
CA THR A 235 8.20 7.74 20.92
C THR A 235 9.35 8.25 21.77
#